data_AF-A0A5N6LWE3-F1
#
_entry.id   AF-A0A5N6LWE3-F1
#
_cell.length_a   1.000
_cell.length_b   1.000
_cell.length_c   1.000
_cell.angle_alpha   90.00
_cell.angle_beta   90.00
_cell.angle_gamma   90.00
#
_symmetry.space_group_name_H-M   'P 1'
#
loop_
_entity.id
_entity.type
_entity.pdbx_description
1 polymer ?
#
loop_
_entity_poly.entity_id
_entity_poly.type
_entity_poly.pdbx_seq_one_letter_code
_entity_poly.pdbx_strand_id
1 'polypeptide(L)'
;MVGKGEWTVRKETLLRAADLQYFQNHSSQMAALDYLVSLESDIFVPTYDGNMAKVVEGHRRRVLVEAIDKYTSGLLSWDEFSHAVKDTHAQRMGSPTKRRVISDRPKEEYYFYANPEECLQPSDEDVPVSIL
;
A
#
# COMPACT_ATOMS: atom_id res chain seq x y z
N MET A 1 6.57 39.28 19.54
CA MET A 1 7.23 37.98 19.69
C MET A 1 6.24 36.91 19.28
N VAL A 2 6.36 36.36 18.07
CA VAL A 2 5.51 35.24 17.63
C VAL A 2 6.08 33.98 18.29
N GLY A 3 5.31 33.36 19.18
CA GLY A 3 5.68 32.09 19.79
C GLY A 3 5.84 31.03 18.71
N LYS A 4 6.96 30.31 18.71
CA LYS A 4 7.14 29.12 17.87
C LYS A 4 6.05 28.11 18.23
N GLY A 5 5.10 27.90 17.33
CA GLY A 5 4.11 26.84 17.46
C GLY A 5 4.81 25.48 17.36
N GLU A 6 4.73 24.70 18.43
CA GLU A 6 5.14 23.30 18.44
C GLU A 6 4.08 22.48 17.68
N TRP A 7 4.15 22.43 16.36
CA TRP A 7 3.24 21.64 15.50
C TRP A 7 3.56 20.14 15.51
N THR A 8 4.32 19.67 16.49
CA THR A 8 4.74 18.28 16.60
C THR A 8 3.65 17.48 17.30
N VAL A 9 2.82 16.80 16.52
CA VAL A 9 1.85 15.82 17.03
C VAL A 9 2.60 14.55 17.41
N ARG A 10 2.36 14.04 18.63
CA ARG A 10 2.93 12.78 19.13
C ARG A 10 1.83 11.82 19.61
N LYS A 11 2.14 10.54 19.79
CA LYS A 11 1.15 9.55 20.25
C LYS A 11 0.55 9.92 21.60
N GLU A 12 1.36 10.48 22.50
CA GLU A 12 0.96 10.97 23.82
C GLU A 12 0.02 12.18 23.75
N THR A 13 -0.04 12.87 22.59
CA THR A 13 -0.98 13.97 22.36
C THR A 13 -2.31 13.49 21.77
N LEU A 14 -2.35 12.30 21.18
CA LEU A 14 -3.54 11.74 20.51
C LEU A 14 -4.31 10.73 21.39
N LEU A 15 -3.61 10.02 22.28
CA LEU A 15 -4.16 8.94 23.11
C LEU A 15 -4.14 9.33 24.59
N ARG A 16 -5.06 8.77 25.38
CA ARG A 16 -5.00 8.90 26.83
C ARG A 16 -3.83 8.08 27.37
N ALA A 17 -3.21 8.56 28.45
CA ALA A 17 -2.11 7.84 29.11
C ALA A 17 -2.50 6.40 29.51
N ALA A 18 -3.74 6.20 29.97
CA ALA A 18 -4.26 4.88 30.35
C ALA A 18 -4.44 3.92 29.17
N ASP A 19 -4.62 4.42 27.94
CA ASP A 19 -4.72 3.59 26.75
C ASP A 19 -3.31 3.28 26.21
N LEU A 20 -2.41 4.25 26.29
CA LEU A 20 -1.02 4.10 25.83
C LEU A 20 -0.20 3.16 26.72
N GLN A 21 -0.51 3.07 28.02
CA GLN A 21 0.24 2.25 28.98
C GLN A 21 0.31 0.77 28.58
N TYR A 22 -0.72 0.24 27.90
CA TYR A 22 -0.76 -1.17 27.47
C TYR A 22 0.32 -1.50 26.44
N PHE A 23 0.83 -0.50 25.73
CA PHE A 23 1.80 -0.65 24.66
C PHE A 23 3.21 -0.21 25.09
N GLN A 24 3.37 0.38 26.27
CA GLN A 24 4.67 0.82 26.78
C GLN A 24 5.62 -0.37 26.90
N ASN A 25 6.88 -0.16 26.51
CA ASN A 25 7.93 -1.19 26.43
C ASN A 25 7.63 -2.36 25.47
N HIS A 26 6.55 -2.30 24.69
CA HIS A 26 6.19 -3.27 23.67
C HIS A 26 6.32 -2.65 22.27
N SER A 27 7.57 -2.51 21.79
CA SER A 27 7.87 -1.83 20.52
C SER A 27 7.08 -2.37 19.33
N SER A 28 6.94 -3.69 19.20
CA SER A 28 6.15 -4.31 18.12
C SER A 28 4.66 -3.96 18.20
N GLN A 29 4.09 -3.85 19.40
CA GLN A 29 2.68 -3.47 19.56
C GLN A 29 2.49 -1.96 19.31
N MET A 30 3.45 -1.14 19.73
CA MET A 30 3.48 0.29 19.40
C MET A 30 3.57 0.54 17.88
N ALA A 31 4.33 -0.30 17.16
CA ALA A 31 4.41 -0.26 15.70
C ALA A 31 3.10 -0.77 15.04
N ALA A 32 2.41 -1.73 15.66
CA ALA A 32 1.11 -2.18 15.19
C ALA A 32 0.06 -1.06 15.27
N LEU A 33 0.12 -0.19 16.28
CA LEU A 33 -0.71 1.01 16.34
C LEU A 33 -0.41 1.98 15.20
N ASP A 34 0.87 2.24 14.91
CA ASP A 34 1.25 3.06 13.74
C ASP A 34 0.68 2.48 12.45
N TYR A 35 0.67 1.15 12.35
CA TYR A 35 0.19 0.44 11.18
C TYR A 35 -1.31 0.59 10.99
N LEU A 36 -2.09 0.38 12.04
CA LEU A 36 -3.55 0.56 12.00
C LEU A 36 -3.91 2.01 11.67
N VAL A 37 -3.28 2.98 12.32
CA VAL A 37 -3.51 4.40 12.04
C VAL A 37 -3.15 4.73 10.59
N SER A 38 -2.02 4.23 10.08
CA SER A 38 -1.61 4.43 8.69
C SER A 38 -2.56 3.80 7.67
N LEU A 39 -3.17 2.67 8.03
CA LEU A 39 -4.11 1.95 7.18
C LEU A 39 -5.46 2.66 7.09
N GLU A 40 -5.98 3.13 8.23
CA GLU A 40 -7.26 3.82 8.33
C GLU A 40 -7.19 5.30 7.93
N SER A 41 -5.99 5.84 7.70
CA SER A 41 -5.81 7.23 7.25
C SER A 41 -6.08 7.38 5.76
N ASP A 42 -6.74 8.48 5.38
CA ASP A 42 -6.94 8.85 3.98
C ASP A 42 -5.60 8.98 3.24
N ILE A 43 -4.63 9.65 3.87
CA ILE A 43 -3.31 9.92 3.31
C ILE A 43 -2.24 9.29 4.20
N PHE A 44 -1.31 8.58 3.57
CA PHE A 44 -0.13 8.01 4.23
C PHE A 44 1.12 8.50 3.51
N VAL A 45 2.02 9.17 4.23
CA VAL A 45 3.28 9.70 3.70
C VAL A 45 4.45 9.13 4.52
N PRO A 46 5.08 8.04 4.04
CA PRO A 46 6.26 7.50 4.73
C PRO A 46 7.48 8.39 4.48
N THR A 47 8.39 8.48 5.46
CA THR A 47 9.67 9.18 5.29
C THR A 47 10.69 8.36 4.49
N TYR A 48 10.54 7.03 4.47
CA TYR A 48 11.42 6.09 3.77
C TYR A 48 10.62 4.85 3.31
N ASP A 49 11.04 4.20 2.23
CA ASP A 49 10.43 2.98 1.65
C ASP A 49 10.80 1.70 2.45
N GLY A 50 10.75 1.80 3.77
CA GLY A 50 11.03 0.70 4.69
C GLY A 50 9.93 -0.35 4.75
N ASN A 51 10.10 -1.35 5.63
CA ASN A 51 9.14 -2.46 5.78
C ASN A 51 7.72 -1.97 6.09
N MET A 52 7.59 -0.96 6.94
CA MET A 52 6.30 -0.36 7.29
C MET A 52 5.58 0.21 6.06
N ALA A 53 6.29 0.98 5.23
CA ALA A 53 5.73 1.56 4.01
C ALA A 53 5.22 0.47 3.07
N LYS A 54 6.03 -0.58 2.86
CA LYS A 54 5.69 -1.72 1.98
C LYS A 54 4.48 -2.51 2.48
N VAL A 55 4.37 -2.73 3.79
CA VAL A 55 3.23 -3.44 4.38
C VAL A 55 1.94 -2.61 4.27
N VAL A 56 1.99 -1.30 4.56
CA VAL A 56 0.83 -0.40 4.43
C VAL A 56 0.39 -0.28 2.96
N GLU A 57 1.32 -0.02 2.05
CA GLU A 57 1.06 0.04 0.60
C GLU A 57 0.41 -1.26 0.12
N GLY A 58 0.97 -2.39 0.54
CA GLY A 58 0.47 -3.70 0.20
C GLY A 58 -0.95 -3.98 0.70
N HIS A 59 -1.24 -3.63 1.96
CA HIS A 59 -2.58 -3.82 2.51
C HIS A 59 -3.61 -2.93 1.83
N ARG A 60 -3.25 -1.66 1.56
CA ARG A 60 -4.14 -0.75 0.82
C ARG A 60 -4.40 -1.25 -0.60
N ARG A 61 -3.49 -2.03 -1.21
CA ARG A 61 -3.72 -2.70 -2.50
C ARG A 61 -4.61 -3.95 -2.43
N ARG A 62 -4.82 -4.58 -1.26
CA ARG A 62 -5.58 -5.84 -1.16
C ARG A 62 -7.00 -5.74 -1.74
N VAL A 63 -7.64 -4.58 -1.63
CA VAL A 63 -8.97 -4.31 -2.23
C VAL A 63 -8.97 -4.54 -3.74
N LEU A 64 -7.88 -4.17 -4.43
CA LEU A 64 -7.74 -4.40 -5.87
C LEU A 64 -7.60 -5.89 -6.19
N VAL A 65 -6.80 -6.62 -5.41
CA VAL A 65 -6.61 -8.06 -5.57
C VAL A 65 -7.94 -8.79 -5.40
N GLU A 66 -8.73 -8.45 -4.36
CA GLU A 66 -10.06 -9.03 -4.15
C GLU A 66 -11.02 -8.72 -5.30
N ALA A 67 -10.95 -7.54 -5.91
CA ALA A 67 -11.75 -7.20 -7.09
C ALA A 67 -11.34 -8.04 -8.32
N ILE A 68 -10.05 -8.24 -8.54
CA ILE A 68 -9.50 -9.08 -9.63
C ILE A 68 -9.93 -10.54 -9.43
N ASP A 69 -9.80 -11.08 -8.22
CA ASP A 69 -10.19 -12.47 -7.90
C ASP A 69 -11.68 -12.70 -8.14
N LYS A 70 -12.54 -11.75 -7.74
CA LYS A 70 -13.98 -11.83 -7.99
C LYS A 70 -14.33 -11.73 -9.48
N TYR A 71 -13.64 -10.88 -10.23
CA TYR A 71 -13.84 -10.80 -11.68
C TYR A 71 -13.39 -12.09 -12.39
N THR A 72 -12.21 -12.61 -12.07
CA THR A 72 -11.66 -13.83 -12.69
C THR A 72 -12.45 -15.09 -12.35
N SER A 73 -13.09 -15.13 -11.17
CA SER A 73 -14.03 -16.19 -10.78
C SER A 73 -15.45 -16.01 -11.33
N GLY A 74 -15.73 -14.94 -12.08
CA GLY A 74 -17.05 -14.67 -12.67
C GLY A 74 -18.09 -14.15 -11.67
N LEU A 75 -17.69 -13.77 -10.45
CA LEU A 75 -18.56 -13.18 -9.42
C LEU A 75 -18.86 -11.70 -9.66
N LEU A 76 -18.07 -11.01 -10.48
CA LEU A 76 -18.31 -9.64 -10.93
C LEU A 76 -18.40 -9.60 -12.46
N SER A 77 -19.36 -8.83 -12.96
CA SER A 77 -19.38 -8.40 -14.36
C SER A 77 -18.24 -7.43 -14.64
N TRP A 78 -17.94 -7.20 -15.93
CA TRP A 78 -16.94 -6.21 -16.33
C TRP A 78 -17.26 -4.81 -15.81
N ASP A 79 -18.54 -4.41 -15.83
CA ASP A 79 -18.95 -3.08 -15.39
C ASP A 79 -18.75 -2.90 -13.88
N GLU A 80 -19.13 -3.90 -13.07
CA GLU A 80 -18.92 -3.88 -11.62
C GLU A 80 -17.43 -3.88 -11.26
N PHE A 81 -16.63 -4.70 -11.95
CA PHE A 81 -15.18 -4.72 -11.79
C PHE A 81 -14.56 -3.36 -12.15
N SER A 82 -14.90 -2.81 -13.32
CA SER A 82 -14.38 -1.52 -13.79
C SER A 82 -14.72 -0.39 -12.82
N HIS A 83 -15.95 -0.38 -12.29
CA HIS A 83 -16.38 0.59 -11.28
C HIS A 83 -15.58 0.44 -9.99
N ALA A 84 -15.44 -0.78 -9.46
CA ALA A 84 -14.68 -1.04 -8.24
C ALA A 84 -13.20 -0.63 -8.36
N VAL A 85 -12.57 -0.90 -9.52
CA VAL A 85 -11.18 -0.47 -9.78
C VAL A 85 -11.09 1.05 -9.83
N LYS A 86 -11.98 1.73 -10.54
CA LYS A 86 -12.01 3.19 -10.63
C LYS A 86 -12.22 3.85 -9.27
N ASP A 87 -13.18 3.37 -8.49
CA ASP A 87 -13.44 3.87 -7.13
C ASP A 87 -12.23 3.67 -6.22
N THR A 88 -11.61 2.48 -6.27
CA THR A 88 -10.41 2.16 -5.47
C THR A 88 -9.24 3.10 -5.78
N HIS A 89 -9.14 3.59 -7.02
CA HIS A 89 -8.08 4.48 -7.47
C HIS A 89 -8.46 5.97 -7.49
N ALA A 90 -9.72 6.34 -7.29
CA ALA A 90 -10.22 7.70 -7.51
C ALA A 90 -9.47 8.78 -6.70
N GLN A 91 -8.99 8.43 -5.51
CA GLN A 91 -8.24 9.32 -4.62
C GLN A 91 -6.76 8.93 -4.47
N ARG A 92 -6.27 7.96 -5.27
CA ARG A 92 -4.88 7.55 -5.23
C ARG A 92 -4.05 8.46 -6.13
N MET A 93 -3.01 9.04 -5.57
CA MET A 93 -1.97 9.73 -6.32
C MET A 93 -0.78 8.78 -6.50
N GLY A 94 -0.35 8.58 -7.75
CA GLY A 94 0.77 7.72 -8.09
C GLY A 94 0.64 7.15 -9.50
N SER A 95 1.76 6.74 -10.08
CA SER A 95 1.79 6.07 -11.38
C SER A 95 2.02 4.57 -11.18
N PRO A 96 1.53 3.71 -12.09
CA PRO A 96 1.98 2.32 -12.17
C PRO A 96 3.51 2.24 -12.17
N THR A 97 4.08 1.23 -11.52
CA THR A 97 5.53 1.06 -11.38
C THR A 97 5.93 -0.34 -11.80
N LYS A 98 6.96 -0.47 -12.65
CA LYS A 98 7.47 -1.77 -13.11
C LYS A 98 7.96 -2.64 -11.95
N ARG A 99 7.69 -3.94 -12.04
CA ARG A 99 8.24 -4.93 -11.13
C ARG A 99 9.76 -4.92 -11.15
N ARG A 100 10.38 -4.90 -9.97
CA ARG A 100 11.84 -4.98 -9.85
C ARG A 100 12.30 -6.43 -9.73
N VAL A 101 12.56 -7.06 -10.87
CA VAL A 101 13.12 -8.42 -10.93
C VAL A 101 14.61 -8.39 -10.61
N ILE A 102 15.05 -9.22 -9.66
CA ILE A 102 16.46 -9.46 -9.35
C ILE A 102 16.79 -10.89 -9.77
N SER A 103 17.26 -11.06 -11.02
CA SER A 103 17.38 -12.37 -11.69
C SER A 103 18.27 -13.38 -10.95
N ASP A 104 19.34 -12.90 -10.31
CA ASP A 104 20.30 -13.72 -9.55
C ASP A 104 19.83 -13.99 -8.11
N ARG A 105 18.90 -13.17 -7.59
CA ARG A 105 18.43 -13.22 -6.20
C ARG A 105 16.91 -12.96 -6.13
N PRO A 106 16.08 -13.86 -6.70
CA PRO A 106 14.63 -13.65 -6.78
C PRO A 106 13.96 -13.54 -5.40
N LYS A 107 14.59 -14.03 -4.33
CA LYS A 107 14.11 -13.88 -2.95
C LYS A 107 14.34 -12.49 -2.35
N GLU A 108 15.13 -11.64 -2.99
CA GLU A 108 15.42 -10.25 -2.59
C GLU A 108 14.54 -9.23 -3.30
N GLU A 109 13.66 -9.72 -4.18
CA GLU A 109 12.59 -8.95 -4.75
C GLU A 109 11.61 -8.47 -3.67
N TYR A 110 10.92 -7.36 -3.93
CA TYR A 110 9.85 -6.90 -3.06
C TYR A 110 8.73 -7.95 -2.95
N TYR A 111 8.18 -8.09 -1.75
CA TYR A 111 7.02 -8.96 -1.51
C TYR A 111 5.91 -8.64 -2.52
N PHE A 112 5.13 -9.66 -2.89
CA PHE A 112 4.04 -9.59 -3.87
C PHE A 112 3.22 -8.28 -3.78
N TYR A 113 2.79 -7.91 -2.57
CA TYR A 113 1.96 -6.71 -2.36
C TYR A 113 2.67 -5.37 -2.62
N ALA A 114 4.00 -5.34 -2.58
CA ALA A 114 4.84 -4.18 -2.87
C ALA A 114 5.37 -4.19 -4.31
N ASN A 115 4.87 -5.10 -5.17
CA ASN A 115 5.42 -5.34 -6.50
C ASN A 115 4.31 -5.39 -7.58
N PRO A 116 3.81 -4.23 -8.03
CA PRO A 116 2.61 -4.15 -8.87
C PRO A 116 2.92 -4.35 -10.35
N GLU A 117 2.84 -5.59 -10.85
CA GLU A 117 3.00 -5.85 -12.29
C GLU A 117 1.66 -5.73 -13.05
N GLU A 118 0.54 -5.96 -12.35
CA GLU A 118 -0.77 -6.18 -12.95
C GLU A 118 -1.42 -4.90 -13.52
N CYS A 119 -0.84 -3.73 -13.26
CA CYS A 119 -1.40 -2.42 -13.60
C CYS A 119 -0.66 -1.69 -14.73
N LEU A 120 0.33 -2.34 -15.36
CA LEU A 120 1.10 -1.76 -16.46
C LEU A 120 0.48 -2.14 -17.80
N GLN A 121 0.42 -1.20 -18.73
CA GLN A 121 0.15 -1.55 -20.12
C GLN A 121 1.32 -2.42 -20.61
N PRO A 122 1.05 -3.52 -21.33
CA PRO A 122 2.11 -4.26 -22.00
C PRO A 122 2.86 -3.28 -22.91
N SER A 123 4.19 -3.25 -22.79
CA SER A 123 5.00 -2.43 -23.67
C SER A 123 5.08 -3.10 -25.05
N ASP A 124 5.29 -2.33 -26.11
CA ASP A 124 5.45 -2.88 -27.47
C ASP A 124 6.63 -3.87 -27.57
N GLU A 125 7.51 -3.94 -26.57
CA GLU A 125 8.60 -4.91 -26.43
C GLU A 125 8.16 -6.27 -25.86
N ASP A 126 6.95 -6.38 -25.29
CA ASP A 126 6.42 -7.60 -24.67
C ASP A 126 5.60 -8.46 -25.65
N VAL A 127 5.45 -8.01 -26.90
CA VAL A 127 4.80 -8.81 -27.95
C VAL A 127 5.79 -9.89 -28.39
N PRO A 128 5.45 -11.19 -28.29
CA PRO A 128 6.31 -12.22 -28.86
C PRO A 128 6.44 -11.92 -30.35
N VAL A 129 7.69 -11.75 -30.82
CA VAL A 129 7.98 -11.73 -32.24
C VAL A 129 7.39 -13.02 -32.80
N SER A 130 6.26 -12.89 -33.51
CA SER A 130 5.66 -13.99 -34.23
C SER A 130 6.65 -14.30 -35.34
N ILE A 131 7.47 -15.33 -35.13
CA ILE A 131 8.26 -15.92 -36.20
C ILE A 131 7.25 -16.70 -37.06
N LEU A 132 6.72 -16.01 -38.06
CA LEU A 132 6.32 -16.62 -39.32
C LEU A 132 7.28 -16.10 -40.39
#